data_AF-A0A6J1Q0G9-F1
#
_entry.id   AF-A0A6J1Q0G9-F1
#
_cell.length_a   1.000
_cell.length_b   1.000
_cell.length_c   1.000
_cell.angle_alpha   90.00
_cell.angle_beta   90.00
_cell.angle_gamma   90.00
#
_symmetry.space_group_name_H-M   'P 1'
#
loop_
_entity.id
_entity.type
_entity.pdbx_description
1 polymer ?
#
loop_
_entity_poly.entity_id
_entity_poly.type
_entity_poly.pdbx_seq_one_letter_code
_entity_poly.pdbx_strand_id
1 'polypeptide(L)'
;MSLDMNALLMRQQELLTRISRATENTRKLGKSNVTRGILEARIKTLDSNWEKFQAQHEILCTRFFAELSETEYFTTDLYETTENAYVMQWGTLTDWATCLTQTEGSGNAATASAREATPHNLLPRINLPQFSGAIEDWLSFRDLFLSVINRHHTITDVEKLHYLQTSLQDEAAKLVRDIPLIHGNFERAWVTLREFYENQRVLVRSNFAAFTALAKMKSESAIELRRIFHGMTNTMNAQESLGRPIATHGMDLFVHIAVELLDPQTRRDWETTIRTSSKPPEYDTFRTFVIEKMRSLEALSPVTSKGESKTSQAKASGTRSAKSNHAKTTSGSGSCVVCKNSHYLMGCSEFRAKTPSERKSIVESKNLCSNCLGNHPIAKCPSTKTCIICNAKHHSLLHDGTSKPAVAEASTLTAVQHGDDRKAILLATARLSITDRHGNQQPVRALIDQGSEVSLISEALAQRLKLQRSKSTFTIFGIGGTRSGQARGKVTLQLTSKVTGATVTAVAVVLPQLSLYHGTGLRQIDAWPHLLNLQLVDPQFSATDPVELLLGAEVCSVILEEGLRKSDPEAPIAQRTAFGWIISGGATAASLHGASSCHAAIDHDLTSLVQRFWEQEAETKPVAALTPAEQD
;
A
#
# COMPACT_ATOMS: atom_id res chain seq x y z
N MET A 1 -54.41 12.82 -29.02
CA MET A 1 -55.19 11.56 -29.11
C MET A 1 -55.56 11.18 -27.68
N SER A 2 -56.83 10.94 -27.39
CA SER A 2 -57.20 10.24 -26.15
C SER A 2 -56.61 8.83 -26.20
N LEU A 3 -55.95 8.39 -25.13
CA LEU A 3 -55.57 6.99 -25.00
C LEU A 3 -56.84 6.21 -24.66
N ASP A 4 -57.26 5.32 -25.55
CA ASP A 4 -58.33 4.37 -25.32
C ASP A 4 -57.86 3.27 -24.37
N MET A 5 -58.64 2.99 -23.33
CA MET A 5 -58.37 1.95 -22.34
C MET A 5 -58.22 0.57 -23.01
N ASN A 6 -59.06 0.27 -24.01
CA ASN A 6 -59.01 -1.01 -24.70
C ASN A 6 -57.71 -1.18 -25.51
N ALA A 7 -57.22 -0.11 -26.12
CA ALA A 7 -55.94 -0.10 -26.82
C ALA A 7 -54.75 -0.31 -25.86
N LEU A 8 -54.82 0.23 -24.64
CA LEU A 8 -53.81 -0.03 -23.60
C LEU A 8 -53.86 -1.49 -23.12
N LEU A 9 -55.04 -2.05 -22.85
CA LEU A 9 -55.21 -3.45 -22.45
C LEU A 9 -54.72 -4.43 -23.53
N MET A 10 -55.07 -4.22 -24.80
CA MET A 10 -54.53 -5.01 -25.91
C MET A 10 -53.00 -4.93 -25.99
N ARG A 11 -52.42 -3.77 -25.71
CA ARG A 11 -50.96 -3.58 -25.74
C ARG A 11 -50.26 -4.24 -24.56
N GLN A 12 -50.88 -4.29 -23.37
CA GLN A 12 -50.39 -5.06 -22.23
C GLN A 12 -50.31 -6.56 -22.56
N GLN A 13 -51.37 -7.12 -23.16
CA GLN A 13 -51.40 -8.54 -23.56
C GLN A 13 -50.34 -8.88 -24.62
N GLU A 14 -50.08 -7.95 -25.54
CA GLU A 14 -48.99 -8.07 -26.52
C GLU A 14 -47.61 -8.05 -25.85
N LEU A 15 -47.40 -7.15 -24.87
CA LEU A 15 -46.15 -7.05 -24.12
C LEU A 15 -45.90 -8.31 -23.27
N LEU A 16 -46.91 -8.81 -22.54
CA LEU A 16 -46.86 -10.11 -21.84
C LEU A 16 -46.46 -11.24 -22.80
N THR A 17 -47.08 -11.29 -23.98
CA THR A 17 -46.76 -12.31 -24.99
C THR A 17 -45.32 -12.21 -25.51
N ARG A 18 -44.77 -10.99 -25.64
CA ARG A 18 -43.37 -10.73 -26.03
C ARG A 18 -42.39 -11.12 -24.93
N ILE A 19 -42.71 -10.78 -23.68
CA ILE A 19 -41.92 -11.09 -22.48
C ILE A 19 -41.84 -12.61 -22.28
N SER A 20 -42.99 -13.29 -22.18
CA SER A 20 -43.09 -14.74 -21.91
C SER A 20 -42.46 -15.63 -22.99
N ARG A 21 -42.20 -15.10 -24.19
CA ARG A 21 -41.61 -15.83 -25.32
C ARG A 21 -40.14 -15.49 -25.56
N ALA A 22 -39.48 -14.70 -24.72
CA ALA A 22 -38.12 -14.21 -24.97
C ALA A 22 -37.06 -15.34 -25.08
N THR A 23 -37.09 -16.31 -24.18
CA THR A 23 -36.19 -17.50 -24.21
C THR A 23 -36.50 -18.42 -25.38
N GLU A 24 -37.77 -18.66 -25.69
CA GLU A 24 -38.21 -19.51 -26.81
C GLU A 24 -37.85 -18.88 -28.17
N ASN A 25 -38.04 -17.57 -28.33
CA ASN A 25 -37.61 -16.84 -29.52
C ASN A 25 -36.08 -16.82 -29.68
N THR A 26 -35.34 -16.91 -28.58
CA THR A 26 -33.87 -17.05 -28.59
C THR A 26 -33.45 -18.47 -28.96
N ARG A 27 -34.16 -19.49 -28.44
CA ARG A 27 -33.96 -20.92 -28.78
C ARG A 27 -34.16 -21.21 -30.27
N LYS A 28 -35.12 -20.53 -30.91
CA LYS A 28 -35.40 -20.62 -32.36
C LYS A 28 -34.26 -20.16 -33.28
N LEU A 29 -33.26 -19.44 -32.76
CA LEU A 29 -32.06 -19.09 -33.54
C LEU A 29 -31.16 -20.31 -33.80
N GLY A 30 -31.32 -21.40 -33.04
CA GLY A 30 -30.50 -22.60 -33.12
C GLY A 30 -29.25 -22.52 -32.24
N LYS A 31 -28.87 -23.63 -31.60
CA LYS A 31 -27.80 -23.67 -30.57
C LYS A 31 -26.44 -23.12 -31.04
N SER A 32 -26.10 -23.25 -32.32
CA SER A 32 -24.85 -22.73 -32.91
C SER A 32 -24.82 -21.21 -33.07
N ASN A 33 -25.98 -20.55 -33.06
CA ASN A 33 -26.12 -19.13 -33.37
C ASN A 33 -26.44 -18.28 -32.11
N VAL A 34 -26.59 -18.90 -30.94
CA VAL A 34 -26.80 -18.21 -29.67
C VAL A 34 -25.43 -17.83 -29.10
N THR A 35 -25.00 -16.59 -29.36
CA THR A 35 -23.76 -16.03 -28.81
C THR A 35 -24.05 -15.13 -27.61
N ARG A 36 -23.04 -14.87 -26.77
CA ARG A 36 -23.17 -13.97 -25.60
C ARG A 36 -23.74 -12.59 -25.97
N GLY A 37 -23.24 -11.98 -27.05
CA GLY A 37 -23.75 -10.68 -27.53
C GLY A 37 -25.21 -10.71 -27.99
N ILE A 38 -25.70 -11.85 -28.50
CA ILE A 38 -27.12 -12.04 -28.84
C ILE A 38 -27.97 -12.17 -27.57
N LEU A 39 -27.47 -12.86 -26.53
CA LEU A 39 -28.14 -12.95 -25.24
C LEU A 39 -28.22 -11.59 -24.54
N GLU A 40 -27.12 -10.83 -24.49
CA GLU A 40 -27.08 -9.46 -23.96
C GLU A 40 -28.07 -8.54 -24.70
N ALA A 41 -28.15 -8.62 -26.04
CA ALA A 41 -29.13 -7.87 -26.83
C ALA A 41 -30.58 -8.33 -26.57
N ARG A 42 -30.81 -9.61 -26.28
CA ARG A 42 -32.14 -10.15 -25.93
C ARG A 42 -32.58 -9.73 -24.53
N ILE A 43 -31.68 -9.74 -23.55
CA ILE A 43 -31.92 -9.21 -22.19
C ILE A 43 -32.30 -7.73 -22.28
N LYS A 44 -31.49 -6.89 -22.94
CA LYS A 44 -31.81 -5.47 -23.14
C LYS A 44 -33.16 -5.21 -23.86
N THR A 45 -33.56 -6.13 -24.75
CA THR A 45 -34.89 -6.07 -25.40
C THR A 45 -36.02 -6.47 -24.46
N LEU A 46 -35.78 -7.42 -23.55
CA LEU A 46 -36.70 -7.87 -22.52
C LEU A 46 -36.94 -6.76 -21.49
N ASP A 47 -35.87 -6.17 -20.95
CA ASP A 47 -35.91 -5.03 -20.02
C ASP A 47 -36.75 -3.88 -20.60
N SER A 48 -36.48 -3.49 -21.84
CA SER A 48 -37.22 -2.40 -22.49
C SER A 48 -38.68 -2.74 -22.81
N ASN A 49 -39.08 -4.01 -22.84
CA ASN A 49 -40.50 -4.39 -22.93
C ASN A 49 -41.18 -4.33 -21.55
N TRP A 50 -40.45 -4.67 -20.48
CA TRP A 50 -40.93 -4.56 -19.11
C TRP A 50 -41.13 -3.10 -18.67
N GLU A 51 -40.17 -2.21 -18.94
CA GLU A 51 -40.31 -0.76 -18.72
C GLU A 51 -41.58 -0.19 -19.38
N LYS A 52 -41.86 -0.61 -20.62
CA LYS A 52 -43.06 -0.19 -21.37
C LYS A 52 -44.35 -0.78 -20.77
N PHE A 53 -44.29 -1.99 -20.20
CA PHE A 53 -45.42 -2.62 -19.54
C PHE A 53 -45.74 -1.87 -18.24
N GLN A 54 -44.75 -1.60 -17.39
CA GLN A 54 -44.89 -0.84 -16.14
C GLN A 54 -45.42 0.58 -16.37
N ALA A 55 -44.84 1.33 -17.32
CA ALA A 55 -45.29 2.69 -17.63
C ALA A 55 -46.75 2.74 -18.16
N GLN A 56 -47.21 1.68 -18.84
CA GLN A 56 -48.60 1.57 -19.28
C GLN A 56 -49.54 1.09 -18.16
N HIS A 57 -49.08 0.21 -17.27
CA HIS A 57 -49.81 -0.18 -16.05
C HIS A 57 -50.06 1.02 -15.14
N GLU A 58 -49.07 1.92 -14.98
CA GLU A 58 -49.23 3.17 -14.22
C GLU A 58 -50.32 4.07 -14.85
N ILE A 59 -50.34 4.21 -16.18
CA ILE A 59 -51.38 4.98 -16.89
C ILE A 59 -52.77 4.34 -16.72
N LEU A 60 -52.86 3.00 -16.74
CA LEU A 60 -54.09 2.26 -16.50
C LEU A 60 -54.60 2.50 -15.06
N CYS A 61 -53.75 2.31 -14.06
CA CYS A 61 -54.10 2.51 -12.65
C CYS A 61 -54.40 3.96 -12.28
N THR A 62 -53.75 4.95 -12.90
CA THR A 62 -53.98 6.36 -12.58
C THR A 62 -55.21 6.96 -13.27
N ARG A 63 -55.70 6.37 -14.37
CA ARG A 63 -56.79 6.96 -15.19
C ARG A 63 -58.06 6.11 -15.30
N PHE A 64 -57.97 4.80 -15.15
CA PHE A 64 -59.07 3.88 -15.48
C PHE A 64 -59.38 2.86 -14.37
N PHE A 65 -58.78 3.00 -13.18
CA PHE A 65 -58.88 2.04 -12.07
C PHE A 65 -60.30 1.53 -11.75
N ALA A 66 -61.29 2.42 -11.75
CA ALA A 66 -62.68 2.07 -11.43
C ALA A 66 -63.33 1.15 -12.48
N GLU A 67 -62.96 1.31 -13.76
CA GLU A 67 -63.46 0.48 -14.88
C GLU A 67 -62.62 -0.80 -15.05
N LEU A 68 -61.36 -0.78 -14.60
CA LEU A 68 -60.42 -1.89 -14.73
C LEU A 68 -60.62 -3.00 -13.70
N SER A 69 -61.18 -2.70 -12.52
CA SER A 69 -61.32 -3.66 -11.42
C SER A 69 -62.16 -4.90 -11.78
N GLU A 70 -63.10 -4.77 -12.72
CA GLU A 70 -63.94 -5.86 -13.23
C GLU A 70 -63.35 -6.57 -14.46
N THR A 71 -62.21 -6.13 -14.98
CA THR A 71 -61.61 -6.68 -16.20
C THR A 71 -60.73 -7.91 -15.94
N GLU A 72 -60.50 -8.70 -16.99
CA GLU A 72 -59.58 -9.86 -16.97
C GLU A 72 -58.16 -9.49 -16.49
N TYR A 73 -57.74 -8.23 -16.71
CA TYR A 73 -56.43 -7.70 -16.32
C TYR A 73 -56.15 -7.79 -14.81
N PHE A 74 -57.12 -7.43 -13.96
CA PHE A 74 -56.99 -7.53 -12.51
C PHE A 74 -57.49 -8.87 -11.96
N THR A 75 -58.55 -9.42 -12.54
CA THR A 75 -59.14 -10.69 -12.06
C THR A 75 -58.27 -11.93 -12.33
N THR A 76 -57.31 -11.84 -13.27
CA THR A 76 -56.30 -12.89 -13.52
C THR A 76 -54.90 -12.53 -13.00
N ASP A 77 -54.77 -11.42 -12.27
CA ASP A 77 -53.51 -10.76 -11.89
C ASP A 77 -52.46 -10.76 -13.03
N LEU A 78 -52.81 -10.08 -14.11
CA LEU A 78 -51.96 -10.00 -15.30
C LEU A 78 -50.64 -9.27 -15.01
N TYR A 79 -50.61 -8.39 -14.00
CA TYR A 79 -49.41 -7.70 -13.59
C TYR A 79 -48.43 -8.66 -12.92
N GLU A 80 -48.84 -9.37 -11.86
CA GLU A 80 -47.99 -10.37 -11.18
C GLU A 80 -47.60 -11.50 -12.15
N THR A 81 -48.53 -11.94 -13.00
CA THR A 81 -48.24 -12.95 -14.06
C THR A 81 -47.16 -12.47 -15.03
N THR A 82 -47.18 -11.19 -15.43
CA THR A 82 -46.17 -10.63 -16.35
C THR A 82 -44.84 -10.36 -15.65
N GLU A 83 -44.84 -9.97 -14.38
CA GLU A 83 -43.64 -9.78 -13.56
C GLU A 83 -42.90 -11.11 -13.37
N ASN A 84 -43.61 -12.16 -12.95
CA ASN A 84 -43.06 -13.51 -12.83
C ASN A 84 -42.54 -14.04 -14.17
N ALA A 85 -43.25 -13.77 -15.29
CA ALA A 85 -42.76 -14.10 -16.61
C ALA A 85 -41.48 -13.33 -16.97
N TYR A 86 -41.38 -12.04 -16.66
CA TYR A 86 -40.17 -11.25 -16.88
C TYR A 86 -38.98 -11.80 -16.10
N VAL A 87 -39.13 -12.02 -14.79
CA VAL A 87 -38.06 -12.54 -13.91
C VAL A 87 -37.56 -13.90 -14.40
N MET A 88 -38.47 -14.84 -14.71
CA MET A 88 -38.11 -16.19 -15.19
C MET A 88 -37.36 -16.17 -16.53
N GLN A 89 -37.79 -15.30 -17.46
CA GLN A 89 -37.17 -15.19 -18.79
C GLN A 89 -35.82 -14.47 -18.71
N TRP A 90 -35.70 -13.45 -17.85
CA TRP A 90 -34.46 -12.73 -17.59
C TRP A 90 -33.42 -13.65 -16.95
N GLY A 91 -33.79 -14.37 -15.89
CA GLY A 91 -32.90 -15.33 -15.22
C GLY A 91 -32.38 -16.38 -16.18
N THR A 92 -33.27 -17.02 -16.95
CA THR A 92 -32.89 -18.04 -17.95
C THR A 92 -31.91 -17.50 -19.01
N LEU A 93 -32.11 -16.29 -19.52
CA LEU A 93 -31.20 -15.68 -20.51
C LEU A 93 -29.83 -15.32 -19.90
N THR A 94 -29.83 -14.86 -18.65
CA THR A 94 -28.61 -14.55 -17.89
C THR A 94 -27.82 -15.82 -17.57
N ASP A 95 -28.49 -16.91 -17.18
CA ASP A 95 -27.88 -18.23 -16.97
C ASP A 95 -27.27 -18.79 -18.27
N TRP A 96 -27.90 -18.56 -19.42
CA TRP A 96 -27.32 -18.96 -20.71
C TRP A 96 -26.06 -18.12 -21.05
N ALA A 97 -26.03 -16.85 -20.69
CA ALA A 97 -24.89 -15.97 -20.93
C ALA A 97 -23.70 -16.31 -20.01
N THR A 98 -23.96 -16.60 -18.74
CA THR A 98 -22.93 -17.07 -17.80
C THR A 98 -22.41 -18.45 -18.17
N CYS A 99 -23.27 -19.39 -18.59
CA CYS A 99 -22.84 -20.70 -19.10
C CYS A 99 -21.90 -20.58 -20.30
N LEU A 100 -22.22 -19.75 -21.31
CA LEU A 100 -21.32 -19.54 -22.45
C LEU A 100 -19.95 -18.96 -22.02
N THR A 101 -19.95 -18.11 -20.99
CA THR A 101 -18.71 -17.55 -20.40
C THR A 101 -17.86 -18.64 -19.70
N GLN A 102 -18.47 -19.73 -19.23
CA GLN A 102 -17.77 -20.88 -18.66
C GLN A 102 -17.29 -21.87 -19.73
N THR A 103 -18.07 -22.09 -20.80
CA THR A 103 -17.68 -22.99 -21.90
C THR A 103 -16.48 -22.47 -22.70
N GLU A 104 -16.33 -21.14 -22.84
CA GLU A 104 -15.12 -20.52 -23.40
C GLU A 104 -13.87 -20.73 -22.50
N GLY A 105 -14.05 -21.14 -21.23
CA GLY A 105 -12.98 -21.39 -20.26
C GLY A 105 -12.63 -22.87 -20.03
N SER A 106 -13.30 -23.84 -20.68
CA SER A 106 -13.13 -25.27 -20.41
C SER A 106 -12.99 -26.12 -21.68
N GLY A 107 -11.86 -25.97 -22.37
CA GLY A 107 -11.63 -26.65 -23.65
C GLY A 107 -10.18 -26.69 -24.14
N ASN A 108 -9.24 -27.19 -23.31
CA ASN A 108 -8.15 -28.09 -23.71
C ASN A 108 -7.14 -28.31 -22.57
N ALA A 109 -7.02 -29.56 -22.11
CA ALA A 109 -5.91 -30.01 -21.27
C ALA A 109 -4.82 -30.65 -22.14
N ALA A 110 -3.55 -30.49 -21.72
CA ALA A 110 -2.31 -30.96 -22.39
C ALA A 110 -2.07 -30.35 -23.80
N THR A 111 -1.06 -29.51 -24.04
CA THR A 111 0.38 -29.81 -23.90
C THR A 111 1.27 -28.55 -23.89
N ALA A 112 2.42 -28.67 -23.24
CA ALA A 112 3.71 -27.95 -23.42
C ALA A 112 3.79 -26.54 -24.06
N SER A 113 4.37 -25.63 -23.26
CA SER A 113 5.44 -24.68 -23.63
C SER A 113 5.09 -23.33 -24.31
N ALA A 114 5.26 -22.27 -23.51
CA ALA A 114 5.88 -20.99 -23.84
C ALA A 114 5.46 -20.25 -25.14
N ARG A 115 4.64 -19.20 -24.97
CA ARG A 115 5.16 -17.81 -25.13
C ARG A 115 4.21 -16.72 -24.59
N GLU A 116 4.85 -15.70 -24.01
CA GLU A 116 4.48 -14.28 -24.03
C GLU A 116 2.98 -13.92 -23.95
N ALA A 117 2.50 -13.75 -22.72
CA ALA A 117 1.32 -12.93 -22.48
C ALA A 117 1.63 -11.45 -22.81
N THR A 118 0.80 -10.83 -23.66
CA THR A 118 0.51 -9.39 -23.56
C THR A 118 -0.85 -9.19 -22.89
N PRO A 119 -1.02 -8.17 -22.04
CA PRO A 119 -2.04 -8.19 -21.00
C PRO A 119 -3.28 -7.39 -21.36
N HIS A 120 -4.45 -7.83 -20.88
CA HIS A 120 -5.60 -6.95 -20.71
C HIS A 120 -6.22 -7.05 -19.31
N ASN A 121 -5.89 -6.03 -18.51
CA ASN A 121 -6.79 -5.36 -17.56
C ASN A 121 -7.28 -6.15 -16.34
N LEU A 122 -6.36 -6.74 -15.57
CA LEU A 122 -6.54 -6.80 -14.11
C LEU A 122 -6.32 -5.40 -13.52
N LEU A 123 -7.40 -4.62 -13.40
CA LEU A 123 -7.40 -3.45 -12.52
C LEU A 123 -7.19 -3.94 -11.07
N PRO A 124 -6.41 -3.24 -10.24
CA PRO A 124 -6.27 -3.57 -8.82
C PRO A 124 -7.65 -3.65 -8.16
N ARG A 125 -7.87 -4.65 -7.29
CA ARG A 125 -9.08 -4.71 -6.47
C ARG A 125 -9.15 -3.44 -5.62
N ILE A 126 -10.31 -2.79 -5.61
CA ILE A 126 -10.55 -1.60 -4.81
C ILE A 126 -10.65 -2.06 -3.35
N ASN A 127 -9.64 -1.74 -2.55
CA ASN A 127 -9.68 -1.95 -1.10
C ASN A 127 -10.72 -1.00 -0.48
N LEU A 128 -11.35 -1.43 0.62
CA LEU A 128 -12.22 -0.54 1.39
C LEU A 128 -11.42 0.66 1.92
N PRO A 129 -11.94 1.89 1.78
CA PRO A 129 -11.26 3.08 2.28
C PRO A 129 -11.22 3.07 3.81
N GLN A 130 -10.20 3.68 4.39
CA GLN A 130 -10.05 3.83 5.84
C GLN A 130 -10.35 5.28 6.24
N PHE A 131 -11.00 5.50 7.38
CA PHE A 131 -11.42 6.82 7.84
C PHE A 131 -11.24 7.01 9.36
N SER A 132 -10.33 7.92 9.74
CA SER A 132 -9.99 8.22 11.14
C SER A 132 -10.87 9.29 11.80
N GLY A 133 -11.75 9.96 11.04
CA GLY A 133 -12.54 11.10 11.52
C GLY A 133 -12.03 12.48 11.11
N ALA A 134 -11.07 12.57 10.20
CA ALA A 134 -10.69 13.84 9.58
C ALA A 134 -11.85 14.36 8.71
N ILE A 135 -12.46 15.49 9.08
CA ILE A 135 -13.69 16.00 8.43
C ILE A 135 -13.49 16.23 6.92
N GLU A 136 -12.32 16.68 6.50
CA GLU A 136 -11.96 16.87 5.09
C GLU A 136 -12.01 15.59 4.24
N ASP A 137 -11.70 14.42 4.81
CA ASP A 137 -11.70 13.14 4.10
C ASP A 137 -13.10 12.50 4.02
N TRP A 138 -14.08 13.01 4.78
CA TRP A 138 -15.41 12.39 4.93
C TRP A 138 -16.12 12.14 3.61
N LEU A 139 -16.15 13.13 2.71
CA LEU A 139 -16.84 13.00 1.42
C LEU A 139 -16.19 11.92 0.54
N SER A 140 -14.85 11.89 0.47
CA SER A 140 -14.11 10.89 -0.30
C SER A 140 -14.27 9.48 0.28
N PHE A 141 -14.27 9.34 1.61
CA PHE A 141 -14.60 8.08 2.28
C PHE A 141 -16.03 7.63 1.96
N ARG A 142 -17.02 8.50 2.20
CA ARG A 142 -18.46 8.23 2.02
C ARG A 142 -18.74 7.72 0.61
N ASP A 143 -18.26 8.43 -0.40
CA ASP A 143 -18.56 8.13 -1.80
C ASP A 143 -17.87 6.85 -2.27
N LEU A 144 -16.62 6.61 -1.85
CA LEU A 144 -15.89 5.40 -2.18
C LEU A 144 -16.44 4.16 -1.44
N PHE A 145 -16.79 4.31 -0.15
CA PHE A 145 -17.39 3.24 0.65
C PHE A 145 -18.75 2.81 0.08
N LEU A 146 -19.64 3.77 -0.22
CA LEU A 146 -20.93 3.49 -0.87
C LEU A 146 -20.73 2.89 -2.27
N SER A 147 -19.76 3.38 -3.05
CA SER A 147 -19.46 2.84 -4.38
C SER A 147 -18.99 1.38 -4.33
N VAL A 148 -18.22 0.99 -3.32
CA VAL A 148 -17.79 -0.42 -3.14
C VAL A 148 -18.96 -1.28 -2.63
N ILE A 149 -19.64 -0.86 -1.57
CA ILE A 149 -20.72 -1.65 -0.95
C ILE A 149 -21.93 -1.80 -1.87
N ASN A 150 -22.39 -0.74 -2.53
CA ASN A 150 -23.59 -0.79 -3.38
C ASN A 150 -23.39 -1.61 -4.68
N ARG A 151 -22.14 -1.89 -5.08
CA ARG A 151 -21.84 -2.78 -6.22
C ARG A 151 -22.01 -4.25 -5.89
N HIS A 152 -22.14 -4.61 -4.61
CA HIS A 152 -22.33 -5.98 -4.15
C HIS A 152 -23.70 -6.14 -3.48
N HIS A 153 -24.74 -6.28 -4.30
CA HIS A 153 -26.13 -6.55 -3.90
C HIS A 153 -26.36 -7.80 -3.05
N THR A 154 -25.33 -8.62 -2.81
CA THR A 154 -25.37 -9.82 -1.97
C THR A 154 -24.93 -9.58 -0.52
N ILE A 155 -24.42 -8.39 -0.18
CA ILE A 155 -23.93 -8.10 1.18
C ILE A 155 -25.10 -7.77 2.12
N THR A 156 -25.24 -8.54 3.19
CA THR A 156 -26.25 -8.32 4.25
C THR A 156 -25.93 -7.09 5.09
N ASP A 157 -26.93 -6.49 5.74
CA ASP A 157 -26.70 -5.29 6.56
C ASP A 157 -25.75 -5.53 7.75
N VAL A 158 -25.64 -6.76 8.24
CA VAL A 158 -24.66 -7.14 9.28
C VAL A 158 -23.24 -7.10 8.72
N GLU A 159 -23.04 -7.61 7.51
CA GLU A 159 -21.75 -7.52 6.82
C GLU A 159 -21.41 -6.08 6.44
N LYS A 160 -22.38 -5.27 5.98
CA LYS A 160 -22.17 -3.82 5.74
C LYS A 160 -21.70 -3.11 7.02
N LEU A 161 -22.31 -3.43 8.17
CA LEU A 161 -21.91 -2.88 9.47
C LEU A 161 -20.52 -3.38 9.90
N HIS A 162 -20.18 -4.64 9.62
CA HIS A 162 -18.83 -5.18 9.87
C HIS A 162 -17.77 -4.46 9.01
N TYR A 163 -18.02 -4.31 7.70
CA TYR A 163 -17.16 -3.56 6.79
C TYR A 163 -17.06 -2.09 7.18
N LEU A 164 -18.14 -1.47 7.66
CA LEU A 164 -18.13 -0.11 8.18
C LEU A 164 -17.23 -0.01 9.41
N GLN A 165 -17.45 -0.84 10.45
CA GLN A 165 -16.65 -0.81 11.68
C GLN A 165 -15.16 -1.11 11.45
N THR A 166 -14.82 -1.97 10.47
CA THR A 166 -13.41 -2.26 10.08
C THR A 166 -12.79 -1.24 9.13
N SER A 167 -13.59 -0.32 8.58
CA SER A 167 -13.13 0.81 7.76
C SER A 167 -12.95 2.10 8.56
N LEU A 168 -13.36 2.13 9.83
CA LEU A 168 -13.28 3.28 10.70
C LEU A 168 -12.10 3.15 11.68
N GLN A 169 -11.44 4.26 11.94
CA GLN A 169 -10.31 4.38 12.87
C GLN A 169 -10.57 5.51 13.87
N ASP A 170 -9.77 5.56 14.94
CA ASP A 170 -9.69 6.65 15.91
C ASP A 170 -11.06 7.19 16.40
N GLU A 171 -11.35 8.48 16.16
CA GLU A 171 -12.58 9.13 16.63
C GLU A 171 -13.83 8.62 15.89
N ALA A 172 -13.70 8.32 14.60
CA ALA A 172 -14.82 7.81 13.81
C ALA A 172 -15.22 6.39 14.25
N ALA A 173 -14.25 5.56 14.65
CA ALA A 173 -14.51 4.26 15.24
C ALA A 173 -15.19 4.38 16.61
N LYS A 174 -14.73 5.30 17.48
CA LYS A 174 -15.34 5.54 18.80
C LYS A 174 -16.81 5.91 18.71
N LEU A 175 -17.19 6.71 17.70
CA LEU A 175 -18.57 7.20 17.52
C LEU A 175 -19.60 6.08 17.29
N VAL A 176 -19.21 4.96 16.67
CA VAL A 176 -20.10 3.83 16.35
C VAL A 176 -19.75 2.51 17.06
N ARG A 177 -18.70 2.50 17.88
CA ARG A 177 -18.22 1.31 18.61
C ARG A 177 -19.30 0.65 19.47
N ASP A 178 -20.14 1.47 20.10
CA ASP A 178 -21.13 1.00 21.08
C ASP A 178 -22.46 0.58 20.39
N ILE A 179 -22.49 0.51 19.06
CA ILE A 179 -23.61 0.01 18.24
C ILE A 179 -23.43 -1.51 18.01
N PRO A 180 -24.34 -2.38 18.51
CA PRO A 180 -24.21 -3.82 18.35
C PRO A 180 -24.26 -4.30 16.89
N LEU A 181 -23.47 -5.32 16.57
CA LEU A 181 -23.39 -5.95 15.25
C LEU A 181 -24.61 -6.88 15.01
N ILE A 182 -25.77 -6.27 14.73
CA ILE A 182 -27.05 -6.96 14.48
C ILE A 182 -27.76 -6.37 13.24
N HIS A 183 -28.71 -7.11 12.67
CA HIS A 183 -29.51 -6.66 11.52
C HIS A 183 -30.20 -5.31 11.80
N GLY A 184 -30.25 -4.43 10.80
CA GLY A 184 -30.84 -3.09 10.88
C GLY A 184 -29.95 -2.00 11.50
N ASN A 185 -28.88 -2.34 12.24
CA ASN A 185 -28.01 -1.34 12.87
C ASN A 185 -27.03 -0.64 11.92
N PHE A 186 -26.85 -1.12 10.68
CA PHE A 186 -26.03 -0.43 9.66
C PHE A 186 -26.53 0.99 9.40
N GLU A 187 -27.83 1.16 9.11
CA GLU A 187 -28.39 2.48 8.80
C GLU A 187 -28.25 3.42 9.99
N ARG A 188 -28.43 2.92 11.22
CA ARG A 188 -28.20 3.71 12.45
C ARG A 188 -26.75 4.21 12.54
N ALA A 189 -25.76 3.33 12.37
CA ALA A 189 -24.35 3.72 12.39
C ALA A 189 -24.01 4.71 11.26
N TRP A 190 -24.58 4.50 10.07
CA TRP A 190 -24.38 5.34 8.89
C TRP A 190 -25.05 6.73 9.02
N VAL A 191 -26.23 6.82 9.63
CA VAL A 191 -26.86 8.09 10.02
C VAL A 191 -26.00 8.83 11.04
N THR A 192 -25.56 8.18 12.13
CA THR A 192 -24.75 8.84 13.16
C THR A 192 -23.43 9.41 12.60
N LEU A 193 -22.76 8.69 11.69
CA LEU A 193 -21.57 9.21 11.02
C LEU A 193 -21.89 10.40 10.10
N ARG A 194 -22.97 10.34 9.32
CA ARG A 194 -23.42 11.48 8.48
C ARG A 194 -23.76 12.71 9.33
N GLU A 195 -24.54 12.57 10.39
CA GLU A 195 -24.91 13.70 11.26
C GLU A 195 -23.69 14.41 11.88
N PHE A 196 -22.64 13.65 12.21
CA PHE A 196 -21.42 14.20 12.82
C PHE A 196 -20.44 14.79 11.79
N TYR A 197 -20.17 14.06 10.69
CA TYR A 197 -19.13 14.42 9.72
C TYR A 197 -19.64 15.16 8.47
N GLU A 198 -20.91 15.04 8.11
CA GLU A 198 -21.52 15.71 6.94
C GLU A 198 -21.97 17.15 7.24
N ASN A 199 -21.35 17.80 8.24
CA ASN A 199 -21.63 19.19 8.58
C ASN A 199 -21.11 20.13 7.48
N GLN A 200 -21.95 20.40 6.47
CA GLN A 200 -21.62 21.22 5.31
C GLN A 200 -20.99 22.57 5.68
N ARG A 201 -21.41 23.21 6.78
CA ARG A 201 -20.84 24.48 7.24
C ARG A 201 -19.36 24.33 7.66
N VAL A 202 -19.02 23.23 8.34
CA VAL A 202 -17.63 22.94 8.76
C VAL A 202 -16.79 22.50 7.56
N LEU A 203 -17.33 21.66 6.67
CA LEU A 203 -16.67 21.23 5.43
C LEU A 203 -16.30 22.44 4.55
N VAL A 204 -17.27 23.31 4.24
CA VAL A 204 -17.05 24.55 3.47
C VAL A 204 -15.98 25.44 4.14
N ARG A 205 -16.03 25.59 5.47
CA ARG A 205 -15.05 26.38 6.23
C ARG A 205 -13.66 25.76 6.16
N SER A 206 -13.52 24.44 6.30
CA SER A 206 -12.21 23.76 6.26
C SER A 206 -11.56 23.92 4.89
N ASN A 207 -12.32 23.67 3.82
CA ASN A 207 -11.84 23.82 2.43
C ASN A 207 -11.28 25.22 2.16
N PHE A 208 -12.03 26.27 2.51
CA PHE A 208 -11.56 27.65 2.32
C PHE A 208 -10.44 28.05 3.29
N ALA A 209 -10.41 27.52 4.51
CA ALA A 209 -9.29 27.74 5.43
C ALA A 209 -7.99 27.11 4.91
N ALA A 210 -8.04 25.88 4.39
CA ALA A 210 -6.89 25.21 3.79
C ALA A 210 -6.35 25.98 2.57
N PHE A 211 -7.25 26.49 1.70
CA PHE A 211 -6.87 27.32 0.56
C PHE A 211 -6.25 28.67 0.97
N THR A 212 -6.87 29.39 1.91
CA THR A 212 -6.40 30.71 2.33
C THR A 212 -5.15 30.65 3.21
N ALA A 213 -4.85 29.50 3.83
CA ALA A 213 -3.60 29.24 4.55
C ALA A 213 -2.40 28.89 3.65
N LEU A 214 -2.59 28.77 2.32
CA LEU A 214 -1.49 28.49 1.40
C LEU A 214 -0.42 29.59 1.46
N ALA A 215 0.84 29.19 1.64
CA ALA A 215 1.95 30.14 1.66
C ALA A 215 2.18 30.78 0.29
N LYS A 216 2.24 32.11 0.25
CA LYS A 216 2.65 32.91 -0.92
C LYS A 216 4.06 32.52 -1.38
N MET A 217 4.24 32.38 -2.69
CA MET A 217 5.53 32.07 -3.32
C MET A 217 6.55 33.17 -3.02
N LYS A 218 7.78 32.77 -2.66
CA LYS A 218 8.87 33.72 -2.39
C LYS A 218 9.71 34.03 -3.63
N SER A 219 9.71 33.11 -4.59
CA SER A 219 10.43 33.19 -5.85
C SER A 219 9.81 32.21 -6.83
N GLU A 220 9.99 32.47 -8.12
CA GLU A 220 9.62 31.57 -9.21
C GLU A 220 10.12 30.14 -8.95
N SER A 221 9.19 29.17 -8.90
CA SER A 221 9.47 27.79 -8.49
C SER A 221 8.34 26.86 -8.92
N ALA A 222 8.67 25.83 -9.73
CA ALA A 222 7.71 24.80 -10.13
C ALA A 222 7.10 24.05 -8.93
N ILE A 223 7.85 23.89 -7.84
CA ILE A 223 7.38 23.17 -6.64
C ILE A 223 6.35 24.02 -5.87
N GLU A 224 6.61 25.32 -5.69
CA GLU A 224 5.65 26.19 -5.00
C GLU A 224 4.41 26.46 -5.86
N LEU A 225 4.59 26.60 -7.18
CA LEU A 225 3.49 26.77 -8.12
C LEU A 225 2.57 25.52 -8.16
N ARG A 226 3.14 24.31 -8.08
CA ARG A 226 2.36 23.06 -7.97
C ARG A 226 1.56 22.97 -6.68
N ARG A 227 2.12 23.45 -5.55
CA ARG A 227 1.40 23.54 -4.26
C ARG A 227 0.13 24.39 -4.40
N ILE A 228 0.24 25.56 -5.03
CA ILE A 228 -0.91 26.45 -5.28
C ILE A 228 -1.91 25.79 -6.23
N PHE A 229 -1.44 25.20 -7.33
CA PHE A 229 -2.29 24.50 -8.31
C PHE A 229 -3.10 23.35 -7.68
N HIS A 230 -2.48 22.52 -6.85
CA HIS A 230 -3.18 21.46 -6.10
C HIS A 230 -4.20 22.04 -5.13
N GLY A 231 -3.83 23.04 -4.31
CA GLY A 231 -4.77 23.65 -3.36
C GLY A 231 -5.97 24.30 -4.05
N MET A 232 -5.75 24.97 -5.19
CA MET A 232 -6.81 25.55 -6.02
C MET A 232 -7.74 24.47 -6.59
N THR A 233 -7.17 23.41 -7.18
CA THR A 233 -7.94 22.30 -7.77
C THR A 233 -8.75 21.54 -6.71
N ASN A 234 -8.14 21.21 -5.56
CA ASN A 234 -8.82 20.52 -4.47
C ASN A 234 -9.98 21.35 -3.92
N THR A 235 -9.81 22.66 -3.78
CA THR A 235 -10.87 23.55 -3.28
C THR A 235 -12.04 23.64 -4.25
N MET A 236 -11.78 23.75 -5.56
CA MET A 236 -12.83 23.68 -6.59
C MET A 236 -13.62 22.37 -6.51
N ASN A 237 -12.92 21.24 -6.59
CA ASN A 237 -13.54 19.91 -6.56
C ASN A 237 -14.37 19.70 -5.28
N ALA A 238 -13.85 20.10 -4.11
CA ALA A 238 -14.55 19.92 -2.85
C ALA A 238 -15.82 20.80 -2.73
N GLN A 239 -15.82 22.01 -3.29
CA GLN A 239 -17.02 22.86 -3.33
C GLN A 239 -18.06 22.35 -4.34
N GLU A 240 -17.62 21.78 -5.47
CA GLU A 240 -18.50 21.07 -6.41
C GLU A 240 -19.15 19.84 -5.77
N SER A 241 -18.38 18.98 -5.08
CA SER A 241 -18.90 17.82 -4.34
C SER A 241 -19.87 18.18 -3.20
N LEU A 242 -19.80 19.41 -2.68
CA LEU A 242 -20.73 19.98 -1.70
C LEU A 242 -21.98 20.63 -2.33
N GLY A 243 -22.14 20.57 -3.66
CA GLY A 243 -23.24 21.22 -4.37
C GLY A 243 -23.18 22.75 -4.35
N ARG A 244 -22.00 23.33 -4.09
CA ARG A 244 -21.77 24.79 -3.96
C ARG A 244 -20.65 25.29 -4.90
N PRO A 245 -20.76 25.06 -6.23
CA PRO A 245 -19.71 25.39 -7.19
C PRO A 245 -19.33 26.89 -7.15
N ILE A 246 -18.02 27.16 -6.99
CA ILE A 246 -17.44 28.51 -6.93
C ILE A 246 -17.75 29.31 -8.21
N ALA A 247 -17.87 28.61 -9.35
CA ALA A 247 -18.16 29.17 -10.68
C ALA A 247 -19.44 30.01 -10.77
N THR A 248 -20.36 29.88 -9.81
CA THR A 248 -21.60 30.68 -9.79
C THR A 248 -21.35 32.16 -9.50
N HIS A 249 -20.74 32.48 -8.35
CA HIS A 249 -20.60 33.87 -7.87
C HIS A 249 -19.26 34.17 -7.18
N GLY A 250 -18.35 33.20 -7.06
CA GLY A 250 -17.10 33.34 -6.30
C GLY A 250 -15.81 33.32 -7.13
N MET A 251 -15.91 33.07 -8.45
CA MET A 251 -14.74 32.71 -9.26
C MET A 251 -13.70 33.83 -9.37
N ASP A 252 -14.11 35.07 -9.63
CA ASP A 252 -13.18 36.19 -9.78
C ASP A 252 -12.37 36.44 -8.49
N LEU A 253 -13.02 36.35 -7.33
CA LEU A 253 -12.37 36.46 -6.02
C LEU A 253 -11.42 35.28 -5.77
N PHE A 254 -11.81 34.07 -6.16
CA PHE A 254 -10.98 32.87 -6.01
C PHE A 254 -9.72 32.92 -6.89
N VAL A 255 -9.85 33.33 -8.16
CA VAL A 255 -8.73 33.58 -9.06
C VAL A 255 -7.85 34.73 -8.54
N HIS A 256 -8.44 35.82 -8.05
CA HIS A 256 -7.68 36.93 -7.46
C HIS A 256 -6.83 36.48 -6.26
N ILE A 257 -7.39 35.70 -5.33
CA ILE A 257 -6.65 35.15 -4.19
C ILE A 257 -5.53 34.21 -4.69
N ALA A 258 -5.79 33.36 -5.67
CA ALA A 258 -4.78 32.46 -6.24
C ALA A 258 -3.63 33.22 -6.92
N VAL A 259 -3.93 34.30 -7.66
CA VAL A 259 -2.94 35.22 -8.25
C VAL A 259 -2.16 35.96 -7.14
N GLU A 260 -2.80 36.27 -6.01
CA GLU A 260 -2.12 36.89 -4.87
C GLU A 260 -1.09 35.98 -4.19
N LEU A 261 -1.24 34.66 -4.30
CA LEU A 261 -0.26 33.68 -3.84
C LEU A 261 0.98 33.55 -4.75
N LEU A 262 0.92 34.07 -5.99
CA LEU A 262 2.05 34.03 -6.93
C LEU A 262 3.17 35.02 -6.55
N ASP A 263 4.40 34.68 -6.94
CA ASP A 263 5.55 35.56 -6.81
C ASP A 263 5.50 36.69 -7.87
N PRO A 264 6.24 37.79 -7.68
CA PRO A 264 6.19 38.94 -8.59
C PRO A 264 6.61 38.65 -10.04
N GLN A 265 7.44 37.64 -10.31
CA GLN A 265 7.79 37.27 -11.69
C GLN A 265 6.64 36.50 -12.34
N THR A 266 6.18 35.41 -11.72
CA THR A 266 5.07 34.61 -12.25
C THR A 266 3.80 35.44 -12.44
N ARG A 267 3.54 36.41 -11.55
CA ARG A 267 2.42 37.34 -11.71
C ARG A 267 2.57 38.28 -12.92
N ARG A 268 3.77 38.82 -13.19
CA ARG A 268 4.00 39.65 -14.40
C ARG A 268 3.80 38.85 -15.68
N ASP A 269 4.20 37.59 -15.68
CA ASP A 269 4.02 36.71 -16.83
C ASP A 269 2.53 36.41 -17.06
N TRP A 270 1.76 36.20 -15.99
CA TRP A 270 0.30 36.08 -16.04
C TRP A 270 -0.38 37.31 -16.65
N GLU A 271 -0.08 38.51 -16.13
CA GLU A 271 -0.60 39.77 -16.66
C GLU A 271 -0.21 39.96 -18.15
N THR A 272 0.97 39.48 -18.54
CA THR A 272 1.42 39.51 -19.94
C THR A 272 0.60 38.58 -20.84
N THR A 273 0.20 37.40 -20.34
CA THR A 273 -0.69 36.45 -21.04
C THR A 273 -2.08 37.04 -21.28
N ILE A 274 -2.67 37.73 -20.28
CA ILE A 274 -4.05 38.25 -20.38
C ILE A 274 -4.16 39.67 -20.96
N ARG A 275 -3.03 40.38 -21.16
CA ARG A 275 -2.91 41.77 -21.64
C ARG A 275 -3.75 42.14 -22.87
N THR A 276 -4.15 41.17 -23.70
CA THR A 276 -4.96 41.39 -24.91
C THR A 276 -6.46 41.51 -24.63
N SER A 277 -6.93 41.13 -23.45
CA SER A 277 -8.32 41.23 -23.01
C SER A 277 -8.50 42.33 -21.97
N SER A 278 -9.58 43.09 -22.07
CA SER A 278 -10.06 44.00 -21.01
C SER A 278 -11.09 43.35 -20.07
N LYS A 279 -11.52 42.12 -20.36
CA LYS A 279 -12.42 41.33 -19.51
C LYS A 279 -11.62 40.48 -18.53
N PRO A 280 -12.13 40.24 -17.30
CA PRO A 280 -11.57 39.26 -16.38
C PRO A 280 -11.35 37.91 -17.07
N PRO A 281 -10.18 37.26 -16.86
CA PRO A 281 -9.89 35.97 -17.45
C PRO A 281 -10.67 34.84 -16.76
N GLU A 282 -11.17 33.90 -17.54
CA GLU A 282 -11.85 32.70 -17.02
C GLU A 282 -10.88 31.82 -16.22
N TYR A 283 -11.43 31.07 -15.25
CA TYR A 283 -10.66 30.15 -14.42
C TYR A 283 -9.78 29.18 -15.22
N ASP A 284 -10.31 28.60 -16.31
CA ASP A 284 -9.53 27.69 -17.15
C ASP A 284 -8.38 28.37 -17.91
N THR A 285 -8.47 29.67 -18.16
CA THR A 285 -7.35 30.46 -18.70
C THR A 285 -6.23 30.54 -17.66
N PHE A 286 -6.56 30.84 -16.40
CA PHE A 286 -5.58 30.89 -15.31
C PHE A 286 -5.00 29.50 -15.00
N ARG A 287 -5.86 28.48 -14.94
CA ARG A 287 -5.48 27.09 -14.74
C ARG A 287 -4.51 26.61 -15.81
N THR A 288 -4.76 26.96 -17.07
CA THR A 288 -3.89 26.61 -18.21
C THR A 288 -2.54 27.32 -18.09
N PHE A 289 -2.52 28.63 -17.85
CA PHE A 289 -1.28 29.39 -17.61
C PHE A 289 -0.43 28.76 -16.49
N VAL A 290 -1.04 28.40 -15.35
CA VAL A 290 -0.31 27.78 -14.23
C VAL A 290 0.29 26.43 -14.63
N ILE A 291 -0.42 25.61 -15.41
CA ILE A 291 0.10 24.32 -15.94
C ILE A 291 1.26 24.54 -16.91
N GLU A 292 1.12 25.47 -17.86
CA GLU A 292 2.16 25.78 -18.84
C GLU A 292 3.41 26.35 -18.17
N LYS A 293 3.24 27.28 -17.23
CA LYS A 293 4.33 27.87 -16.46
C LYS A 293 5.07 26.82 -15.62
N MET A 294 4.34 25.89 -14.95
CA MET A 294 4.98 24.76 -14.25
C MET A 294 5.83 23.92 -15.21
N ARG A 295 5.29 23.52 -16.36
CA ARG A 295 6.01 22.73 -17.38
C ARG A 295 7.24 23.48 -17.93
N SER A 296 7.13 24.78 -18.17
CA SER A 296 8.26 25.60 -18.61
C SER A 296 9.37 25.64 -17.56
N LEU A 297 9.03 25.81 -16.27
CA LEU A 297 10.01 25.80 -15.18
C LEU A 297 10.64 24.41 -14.94
N GLU A 298 9.88 23.34 -15.17
CA GLU A 298 10.40 21.97 -15.19
C GLU A 298 11.36 21.73 -16.36
N ALA A 299 11.06 22.25 -17.56
CA ALA A 299 11.90 22.12 -18.75
C ALA A 299 13.16 22.99 -18.71
N LEU A 300 13.08 24.17 -18.07
CA LEU A 300 14.23 25.06 -17.82
C LEU A 300 15.11 24.59 -16.65
N SER A 301 14.61 23.68 -15.81
CA SER A 301 15.43 23.03 -14.79
C SER A 301 16.41 22.07 -15.49
N PRO A 302 17.74 22.25 -15.34
CA PRO A 302 18.70 21.42 -16.05
C PRO A 302 18.53 19.95 -15.69
N VAL A 303 18.45 19.09 -16.71
CA VAL A 303 18.44 17.64 -16.56
C VAL A 303 19.81 17.18 -16.05
N THR A 304 20.02 17.29 -14.75
CA THR A 304 21.19 16.73 -14.08
C THR A 304 21.12 15.21 -14.20
N SER A 305 22.10 14.64 -14.89
CA SER A 305 22.41 13.21 -14.78
C SER A 305 22.55 12.88 -13.29
N LYS A 306 21.72 11.95 -12.81
CA LYS A 306 21.33 11.87 -11.39
C LYS A 306 22.54 11.69 -10.46
N GLY A 307 22.84 12.73 -9.66
CA GLY A 307 23.95 12.75 -8.72
C GLY A 307 24.00 13.99 -7.81
N GLU A 308 23.05 14.09 -6.88
CA GLU A 308 23.07 14.90 -5.64
C GLU A 308 23.13 16.45 -5.67
N SER A 309 22.56 17.04 -4.59
CA SER A 309 22.67 18.43 -4.09
C SER A 309 21.76 19.49 -4.73
N LYS A 310 20.58 19.84 -4.17
CA LYS A 310 20.21 20.46 -2.86
C LYS A 310 20.38 21.99 -2.76
N THR A 311 19.21 22.65 -2.64
CA THR A 311 18.87 23.85 -1.83
C THR A 311 19.45 25.24 -2.15
N SER A 312 18.61 26.06 -2.78
CA SER A 312 18.14 27.39 -2.33
C SER A 312 19.07 28.39 -1.62
N GLN A 313 19.28 29.52 -2.32
CA GLN A 313 19.31 30.92 -1.85
C GLN A 313 20.41 31.43 -0.89
N ALA A 314 21.28 32.31 -1.42
CA ALA A 314 21.59 33.61 -0.79
C ALA A 314 22.05 34.68 -1.83
N LYS A 315 21.61 35.92 -1.59
CA LYS A 315 21.73 37.18 -2.35
C LYS A 315 23.10 37.57 -2.96
N ALA A 316 23.07 38.09 -4.19
CA ALA A 316 23.64 39.38 -4.67
C ALA A 316 23.27 39.54 -6.17
N SER A 317 22.54 40.55 -6.65
CA SER A 317 22.90 41.98 -6.83
C SER A 317 24.28 42.22 -7.47
N GLY A 318 24.30 42.90 -8.63
CA GLY A 318 25.51 43.49 -9.21
C GLY A 318 25.97 42.91 -10.55
N THR A 319 25.65 43.61 -11.64
CA THR A 319 26.32 43.45 -12.93
C THR A 319 27.80 43.88 -12.85
N ARG A 320 28.72 43.14 -13.50
CA ARG A 320 29.64 43.64 -14.55
C ARG A 320 30.78 42.66 -14.90
N SER A 321 30.97 42.49 -16.21
CA SER A 321 32.21 42.30 -16.98
C SER A 321 33.30 41.34 -16.51
N ALA A 322 33.69 40.45 -17.43
CA ALA A 322 34.88 39.62 -17.28
C ALA A 322 36.18 40.46 -17.26
N LYS A 323 37.01 40.24 -16.25
CA LYS A 323 38.46 40.47 -16.30
C LYS A 323 39.15 39.33 -15.56
N SER A 324 40.15 38.74 -16.21
CA SER A 324 41.13 37.90 -15.52
C SER A 324 41.94 38.74 -14.54
N ASN A 325 42.37 38.13 -13.43
CA ASN A 325 43.71 38.36 -12.88
C ASN A 325 44.06 37.33 -11.80
N HIS A 326 45.36 37.13 -11.61
CA HIS A 326 45.98 36.19 -10.69
C HIS A 326 45.47 36.30 -9.24
N ALA A 327 45.27 35.16 -8.60
CA ALA A 327 45.09 35.08 -7.15
C ALA A 327 46.43 35.39 -6.45
N LYS A 328 46.47 36.51 -5.73
CA LYS A 328 47.57 36.88 -4.84
C LYS A 328 47.44 36.07 -3.54
N THR A 329 48.49 35.38 -3.14
CA THR A 329 48.54 34.61 -1.89
C THR A 329 48.50 35.52 -0.67
N THR A 330 47.57 35.27 0.25
CA THR A 330 47.64 35.78 1.63
C THR A 330 47.25 34.68 2.62
N SER A 331 48.31 34.12 3.21
CA SER A 331 48.44 33.28 4.40
C SER A 331 47.18 32.94 5.22
N GLY A 332 46.84 31.65 5.19
CA GLY A 332 45.89 30.99 6.08
C GLY A 332 46.03 29.47 5.97
N SER A 333 47.27 28.98 5.94
CA SER A 333 47.60 27.58 5.56
C SER A 333 47.18 26.58 6.64
N GLY A 334 45.93 26.10 6.54
CA GLY A 334 45.56 24.81 7.13
C GLY A 334 46.30 23.69 6.41
N SER A 335 47.53 23.41 6.82
CA SER A 335 48.27 22.23 6.38
C SER A 335 47.51 20.97 6.79
N CYS A 336 47.45 19.99 5.89
CA CYS A 336 46.75 18.74 6.15
C CYS A 336 47.35 18.05 7.38
N VAL A 337 46.52 17.72 8.38
CA VAL A 337 46.98 17.07 9.62
C VAL A 337 47.59 15.68 9.43
N VAL A 338 47.46 15.09 8.23
CA VAL A 338 48.06 13.80 7.83
C VAL A 338 49.35 14.04 7.05
N CYS A 339 49.27 14.60 5.83
CA CYS A 339 50.41 14.69 4.92
C CYS A 339 51.14 16.05 4.92
N LYS A 340 50.74 17.00 5.78
CA LYS A 340 51.29 18.37 5.93
C LYS A 340 51.21 19.28 4.69
N ASN A 341 50.71 18.80 3.56
CA ASN A 341 50.50 19.58 2.34
C ASN A 341 49.32 20.57 2.45
N SER A 342 49.27 21.57 1.57
CA SER A 342 48.25 22.63 1.58
C SER A 342 46.87 22.17 1.04
N HIS A 343 46.12 21.39 1.83
CA HIS A 343 44.72 21.06 1.57
C HIS A 343 43.95 20.61 2.82
N TYR A 344 42.62 20.74 2.79
CA TYR A 344 41.73 20.23 3.83
C TYR A 344 41.73 18.70 3.88
N LEU A 345 41.57 18.12 5.09
CA LEU A 345 41.63 16.67 5.32
C LEU A 345 40.68 15.85 4.43
N MET A 346 39.49 16.39 4.10
CA MET A 346 38.55 15.76 3.16
C MET A 346 39.14 15.48 1.76
N GLY A 347 40.11 16.28 1.31
CA GLY A 347 40.79 16.16 0.01
C GLY A 347 42.10 15.37 0.06
N CYS A 348 42.55 14.92 1.23
CA CYS A 348 43.85 14.26 1.38
C CYS A 348 43.85 12.84 0.81
N SER A 349 44.76 12.57 -0.12
CA SER A 349 44.97 11.23 -0.72
C SER A 349 45.40 10.19 0.32
N GLU A 350 46.38 10.51 1.17
CA GLU A 350 46.86 9.61 2.23
C GLU A 350 45.77 9.29 3.27
N PHE A 351 44.94 10.26 3.63
CA PHE A 351 43.81 10.02 4.54
C PHE A 351 42.73 9.14 3.86
N ARG A 352 42.47 9.35 2.57
CA ARG A 352 41.57 8.51 1.77
C ARG A 352 42.14 7.11 1.48
N ALA A 353 43.45 6.90 1.54
CA ALA A 353 44.06 5.58 1.39
C ALA A 353 43.90 4.68 2.64
N LYS A 354 43.74 5.28 3.83
CA LYS A 354 43.56 4.56 5.11
C LYS A 354 42.17 3.93 5.24
N THR A 355 42.07 2.91 6.11
CA THR A 355 40.80 2.25 6.46
C THR A 355 39.87 3.17 7.28
N PRO A 356 38.54 2.92 7.33
CA PRO A 356 37.62 3.72 8.14
C PRO A 356 38.02 3.80 9.62
N SER A 357 38.45 2.69 10.22
CA SER A 357 38.89 2.62 11.62
C SER A 357 40.14 3.47 11.89
N GLU A 358 41.15 3.43 11.01
CA GLU A 358 42.33 4.30 11.11
C GLU A 358 41.95 5.78 10.93
N ARG A 359 41.06 6.11 9.98
CA ARG A 359 40.59 7.49 9.79
C ARG A 359 39.85 8.01 11.02
N LYS A 360 39.04 7.16 11.67
CA LYS A 360 38.32 7.49 12.91
C LYS A 360 39.31 7.77 14.05
N SER A 361 40.31 6.90 14.24
CA SER A 361 41.39 7.09 15.21
C SER A 361 42.20 8.36 14.95
N ILE A 362 42.47 8.72 13.69
CA ILE A 362 43.11 10.01 13.33
C ILE A 362 42.25 11.21 13.70
N VAL A 363 40.93 11.14 13.50
CA VAL A 363 40.00 12.21 13.85
C VAL A 363 39.90 12.39 15.37
N GLU A 364 39.81 11.30 16.12
CA GLU A 364 39.77 11.30 17.58
C GLU A 364 41.10 11.82 18.17
N SER A 365 42.24 11.26 17.77
CA SER A 365 43.58 11.67 18.26
C SER A 365 44.00 13.09 17.86
N LYS A 366 43.36 13.69 16.85
CA LYS A 366 43.56 15.10 16.44
C LYS A 366 42.44 16.04 16.87
N ASN A 367 41.51 15.58 17.72
CA ASN A 367 40.36 16.36 18.22
C ASN A 367 39.52 17.05 17.12
N LEU A 368 39.37 16.38 15.98
CA LEU A 368 38.58 16.87 14.86
C LEU A 368 37.12 16.45 14.98
N CYS A 369 36.23 17.25 14.39
CA CYS A 369 34.81 16.95 14.32
C CYS A 369 34.56 15.71 13.49
N SER A 370 34.01 14.65 14.09
CA SER A 370 33.65 13.43 13.37
C SER A 370 32.61 13.66 12.26
N ASN A 371 31.82 14.75 12.29
CA ASN A 371 30.82 15.04 11.26
C ASN A 371 31.34 15.80 10.03
N CYS A 372 32.29 16.73 10.19
CA CYS A 372 32.76 17.58 9.09
C CYS A 372 34.28 17.63 8.92
N LEU A 373 35.04 16.92 9.76
CA LEU A 373 36.50 16.88 9.82
C LEU A 373 37.17 18.25 10.10
N GLY A 374 36.40 19.24 10.58
CA GLY A 374 36.89 20.55 11.01
C GLY A 374 37.35 20.57 12.47
N ASN A 375 38.08 21.62 12.86
CA ASN A 375 38.61 21.78 14.21
C ASN A 375 37.54 22.30 15.21
N HIS A 376 36.67 21.42 15.70
CA HIS A 376 35.69 21.67 16.77
C HIS A 376 35.05 20.36 17.26
N PRO A 377 34.46 20.30 18.48
CA PRO A 377 33.71 19.13 18.94
C PRO A 377 32.37 18.96 18.19
N ILE A 378 31.94 17.71 17.99
CA ILE A 378 30.70 17.35 17.26
C ILE A 378 29.46 18.08 17.78
N ALA A 379 29.35 18.30 19.10
CA ALA A 379 28.22 18.97 19.73
C ALA A 379 28.03 20.43 19.27
N LYS A 380 29.11 21.10 18.83
CA LYS A 380 29.11 22.47 18.31
C LYS A 380 29.26 22.52 16.78
N CYS A 381 29.00 21.42 16.08
CA CYS A 381 29.17 21.35 14.63
C CYS A 381 28.06 22.11 13.89
N PRO A 382 28.37 23.12 13.06
CA PRO A 382 27.37 23.85 12.26
C PRO A 382 26.91 23.07 11.02
N SER A 383 27.50 21.90 10.73
CA SER A 383 27.12 21.08 9.57
C SER A 383 25.85 20.29 9.87
N THR A 384 24.78 20.60 9.15
CA THR A 384 23.53 19.82 9.10
C THR A 384 23.63 18.58 8.21
N LYS A 385 24.74 18.41 7.46
CA LYS A 385 25.00 17.20 6.66
C LYS A 385 25.31 16.02 7.60
N THR A 386 24.80 14.85 7.25
CA THR A 386 25.02 13.56 7.90
C THR A 386 25.65 12.56 6.91
N CYS A 387 26.03 11.38 7.39
CA CYS A 387 26.61 10.33 6.55
C CYS A 387 25.64 9.88 5.47
N ILE A 388 26.05 9.94 4.19
CA ILE A 388 25.20 9.55 3.05
C ILE A 388 24.86 8.05 3.00
N ILE A 389 25.53 7.21 3.81
CA ILE A 389 25.39 5.75 3.80
C ILE A 389 24.44 5.28 4.91
N CYS A 390 24.41 5.95 6.06
CA CYS A 390 23.62 5.53 7.24
C CYS A 390 22.89 6.66 7.97
N ASN A 391 22.86 7.88 7.42
CA ASN A 391 22.20 9.09 7.95
C ASN A 391 22.62 9.57 9.36
N ALA A 392 23.56 8.91 10.03
CA ALA A 392 24.10 9.32 11.34
C ALA A 392 25.04 10.55 11.25
N LYS A 393 25.27 11.25 12.38
CA LYS A 393 26.17 12.41 12.48
C LYS A 393 27.66 12.04 12.44
N HIS A 394 28.14 11.54 11.30
CA HIS A 394 29.56 11.44 10.99
C HIS A 394 29.83 11.68 9.50
N HIS A 395 31.06 12.06 9.18
CA HIS A 395 31.51 12.28 7.81
C HIS A 395 31.59 10.95 7.06
N SER A 396 31.12 10.89 5.80
CA SER A 396 31.05 9.63 5.04
C SER A 396 32.40 8.91 4.85
N LEU A 397 33.53 9.61 4.93
CA LEU A 397 34.87 8.97 4.93
C LEU A 397 35.19 8.19 6.22
N LEU A 398 34.48 8.44 7.33
CA LEU A 398 34.64 7.72 8.60
C LEU A 398 33.65 6.56 8.76
N HIS A 399 32.71 6.41 7.82
CA HIS A 399 31.73 5.34 7.90
C HIS A 399 32.41 3.99 7.70
N ASP A 400 32.39 3.17 8.74
CA ASP A 400 32.87 1.80 8.67
C ASP A 400 31.74 0.86 8.26
N GLY A 401 31.88 0.20 7.11
CA GLY A 401 30.89 -0.74 6.60
C GLY A 401 30.76 -2.02 7.45
N THR A 402 31.73 -2.29 8.33
CA THR A 402 31.67 -3.34 9.35
C THR A 402 31.04 -2.90 10.68
N SER A 403 30.87 -1.60 10.92
CA SER A 403 30.04 -1.12 12.02
C SER A 403 28.57 -1.30 11.67
N LYS A 404 27.91 -2.28 12.31
CA LYS A 404 26.46 -2.49 12.16
C LYS A 404 25.74 -1.15 12.35
N PRO A 405 24.98 -0.65 11.38
CA PRO A 405 23.95 0.34 11.69
C PRO A 405 22.98 -0.31 12.69
N ALA A 406 22.37 0.50 13.55
CA ALA A 406 21.07 0.13 14.10
C ALA A 406 20.09 0.14 12.92
N VAL A 407 20.00 -0.98 12.22
CA VAL A 407 19.04 -1.20 11.13
C VAL A 407 17.71 -1.51 11.79
N ALA A 408 16.63 -0.85 11.36
CA ALA A 408 15.28 -1.24 11.73
C ALA A 408 15.10 -2.73 11.38
N GLU A 409 15.05 -3.56 12.43
CA GLU A 409 14.83 -4.99 12.29
C GLU A 409 13.40 -5.25 11.80
N ALA A 410 13.16 -6.42 11.24
CA ALA A 410 11.82 -6.84 10.84
C ALA A 410 10.96 -7.08 12.10
N SER A 411 10.39 -5.98 12.61
CA SER A 411 9.65 -5.94 13.86
C SER A 411 8.35 -6.72 13.81
N THR A 412 7.90 -7.14 14.99
CA THR A 412 6.80 -8.07 15.31
C THR A 412 6.69 -8.07 16.88
N LEU A 413 6.34 -9.16 17.57
CA LEU A 413 6.00 -9.20 19.02
C LEU A 413 6.56 -10.45 19.80
N THR A 414 7.59 -10.33 20.66
CA THR A 414 8.12 -11.47 21.45
C THR A 414 7.26 -11.77 22.68
N ALA A 415 6.74 -13.00 22.80
CA ALA A 415 6.07 -13.46 24.02
C ALA A 415 7.03 -14.29 24.90
N VAL A 416 7.43 -13.75 26.05
CA VAL A 416 8.19 -14.50 27.07
C VAL A 416 7.21 -15.07 28.10
N GLN A 417 6.84 -16.34 27.95
CA GLN A 417 6.08 -17.05 28.99
C GLN A 417 7.01 -17.50 30.12
N HIS A 418 6.90 -16.85 31.27
CA HIS A 418 7.45 -17.34 32.54
C HIS A 418 6.48 -18.36 33.15
N GLY A 419 6.57 -19.60 32.68
CA GLY A 419 5.79 -20.74 33.19
C GLY A 419 6.54 -22.06 32.96
N ASP A 420 6.25 -23.04 33.81
CA ASP A 420 6.89 -24.38 33.80
C ASP A 420 6.25 -25.33 32.77
N ASP A 421 5.08 -24.96 32.23
CA ASP A 421 4.27 -25.77 31.30
C ASP A 421 4.69 -25.53 29.84
N ARG A 422 5.90 -25.98 29.48
CA ARG A 422 6.56 -25.66 28.21
C ARG A 422 6.26 -26.67 27.09
N LYS A 423 5.26 -26.37 26.25
CA LYS A 423 5.05 -27.07 24.97
C LYS A 423 5.90 -26.43 23.87
N ALA A 424 6.73 -27.23 23.19
CA ALA A 424 7.51 -26.76 22.06
C ALA A 424 6.63 -26.72 20.79
N ILE A 425 6.90 -25.81 19.86
CA ILE A 425 6.21 -25.72 18.57
C ILE A 425 7.22 -25.92 17.44
N LEU A 426 6.88 -26.81 16.50
CA LEU A 426 7.60 -27.03 15.26
C LEU A 426 7.08 -26.10 14.16
N LEU A 427 8.02 -25.41 13.51
CA LEU A 427 7.76 -24.63 12.30
C LEU A 427 7.94 -25.51 11.05
N ALA A 428 7.09 -25.29 10.06
CA ALA A 428 7.12 -25.99 8.78
C ALA A 428 8.39 -25.64 7.99
N THR A 429 9.43 -26.48 8.06
CA THR A 429 10.72 -26.24 7.40
C THR A 429 11.02 -27.24 6.29
N ALA A 430 11.80 -26.81 5.30
CA ALA A 430 12.20 -27.59 4.14
C ALA A 430 13.67 -27.32 3.79
N ARG A 431 14.48 -28.37 3.55
CA ARG A 431 15.84 -28.22 3.00
C ARG A 431 15.82 -28.43 1.51
N LEU A 432 16.06 -27.34 0.78
CA LEU A 432 16.00 -27.29 -0.67
C LEU A 432 17.39 -26.98 -1.24
N SER A 433 17.53 -27.17 -2.55
CA SER A 433 18.71 -26.70 -3.30
C SER A 433 18.31 -25.50 -4.15
N ILE A 434 19.13 -24.46 -4.17
CA ILE A 434 18.98 -23.31 -5.07
C ILE A 434 20.10 -23.35 -6.10
N THR A 435 19.75 -23.19 -7.37
CA THR A 435 20.74 -22.96 -8.45
C THR A 435 21.41 -21.59 -8.28
N ASP A 436 22.74 -21.55 -8.11
CA ASP A 436 23.51 -20.30 -8.10
C ASP A 436 23.72 -19.70 -9.51
N ARG A 437 24.30 -18.50 -9.60
CA ARG A 437 24.57 -17.84 -10.91
C ARG A 437 25.54 -18.60 -11.85
N HIS A 438 26.17 -19.66 -11.37
CA HIS A 438 27.11 -20.50 -12.11
C HIS A 438 26.51 -21.89 -12.41
N GLY A 439 25.26 -22.15 -12.02
CA GLY A 439 24.56 -23.40 -12.25
C GLY A 439 24.73 -24.44 -11.13
N ASN A 440 25.46 -24.14 -10.05
CA ASN A 440 25.68 -25.12 -8.98
C ASN A 440 24.50 -25.15 -8.00
N GLN A 441 24.18 -26.33 -7.49
CA GLN A 441 23.15 -26.52 -6.48
C GLN A 441 23.69 -26.22 -5.07
N GLN A 442 23.13 -25.20 -4.42
CA GLN A 442 23.53 -24.73 -3.10
C GLN A 442 22.42 -25.02 -2.08
N PRO A 443 22.72 -25.64 -0.93
CA PRO A 443 21.70 -25.94 0.07
C PRO A 443 21.16 -24.65 0.72
N VAL A 444 19.86 -24.66 0.99
CA VAL A 444 19.14 -23.65 1.77
C VAL A 444 18.18 -24.32 2.75
N ARG A 445 17.98 -23.71 3.91
CA ARG A 445 16.86 -24.01 4.79
C ARG A 445 15.76 -22.97 4.60
N ALA A 446 14.58 -23.45 4.22
CA ALA A 446 13.40 -22.63 3.95
C ALA A 446 12.32 -22.81 5.02
N LEU A 447 11.65 -21.73 5.39
CA LEU A 447 10.38 -21.75 6.14
C LEU A 447 9.22 -21.72 5.15
N ILE A 448 8.23 -22.59 5.35
CA ILE A 448 6.97 -22.61 4.61
C ILE A 448 5.95 -21.80 5.40
N ASP A 449 5.56 -20.63 4.91
CA ASP A 449 4.71 -19.69 5.64
C ASP A 449 3.54 -19.19 4.76
N GLN A 450 2.35 -19.70 5.06
CA GLN A 450 1.11 -19.28 4.41
C GLN A 450 0.61 -17.91 4.89
N GLY A 451 1.14 -17.39 6.01
CA GLY A 451 0.80 -16.07 6.55
C GLY A 451 1.50 -14.91 5.85
N SER A 452 2.58 -15.17 5.12
CA SER A 452 3.29 -14.17 4.32
C SER A 452 2.77 -14.15 2.89
N GLU A 453 2.32 -12.99 2.39
CA GLU A 453 1.85 -12.83 1.00
C GLU A 453 2.97 -13.09 -0.04
N VAL A 454 4.22 -12.81 0.32
CA VAL A 454 5.39 -12.85 -0.57
C VAL A 454 6.50 -13.71 0.01
N SER A 455 7.29 -14.35 -0.85
CA SER A 455 8.50 -15.05 -0.43
C SER A 455 9.66 -14.07 -0.20
N LEU A 456 10.51 -14.35 0.80
CA LEU A 456 11.58 -13.47 1.26
C LEU A 456 12.93 -14.19 1.29
N ILE A 457 14.00 -13.51 0.91
CA ILE A 457 15.37 -14.06 0.93
C ILE A 457 16.31 -13.12 1.69
N SER A 458 17.23 -13.70 2.46
CA SER A 458 18.26 -12.91 3.15
C SER A 458 19.25 -12.28 2.15
N GLU A 459 19.69 -11.05 2.43
CA GLU A 459 20.73 -10.35 1.68
C GLU A 459 22.02 -11.18 1.64
N ALA A 460 22.37 -11.84 2.76
CA ALA A 460 23.54 -12.72 2.87
C ALA A 460 23.47 -13.88 1.86
N LEU A 461 22.33 -14.59 1.78
CA LEU A 461 22.14 -15.66 0.81
C LEU A 461 22.18 -15.14 -0.64
N ALA A 462 21.48 -14.03 -0.91
CA ALA A 462 21.47 -13.44 -2.24
C ALA A 462 22.86 -12.96 -2.70
N GLN A 463 23.72 -12.50 -1.78
CA GLN A 463 25.12 -12.18 -2.05
C GLN A 463 25.98 -13.44 -2.22
N ARG A 464 25.84 -14.44 -1.34
CA ARG A 464 26.56 -15.73 -1.36
C ARG A 464 26.37 -16.46 -2.70
N LEU A 465 25.13 -16.51 -3.18
CA LEU A 465 24.75 -17.11 -4.46
C LEU A 465 24.98 -16.18 -5.66
N LYS A 466 25.35 -14.91 -5.42
CA LYS A 466 25.57 -13.85 -6.42
C LYS A 466 24.41 -13.71 -7.42
N LEU A 467 23.18 -13.81 -6.93
CA LEU A 467 21.96 -13.83 -7.75
C LEU A 467 21.76 -12.51 -8.49
N GLN A 468 21.23 -12.58 -9.72
CA GLN A 468 20.82 -11.38 -10.46
C GLN A 468 19.58 -10.76 -9.81
N ARG A 469 19.65 -9.45 -9.56
CA ARG A 469 18.58 -8.69 -8.89
C ARG A 469 17.85 -7.80 -9.88
N SER A 470 16.53 -7.91 -9.89
CA SER A 470 15.64 -6.93 -10.49
C SER A 470 15.39 -5.78 -9.50
N LYS A 471 15.26 -4.54 -10.02
CA LYS A 471 14.86 -3.38 -9.21
C LYS A 471 13.39 -3.54 -8.83
N SER A 472 13.08 -3.34 -7.55
CA SER A 472 11.71 -3.34 -7.06
C SER A 472 11.59 -2.40 -5.86
N THR A 473 10.41 -1.79 -5.71
CA THR A 473 10.06 -0.89 -4.59
C THR A 473 9.01 -1.57 -3.72
N PHE A 474 9.42 -2.59 -2.97
CA PHE A 474 8.55 -3.20 -1.95
C PHE A 474 8.84 -2.56 -0.58
N THR A 475 7.78 -2.17 0.09
CA THR A 475 7.76 -1.86 1.52
C THR A 475 7.10 -3.05 2.21
N ILE A 476 7.73 -3.57 3.25
CA ILE A 476 7.21 -4.72 3.98
C ILE A 476 6.64 -4.23 5.31
N PHE A 477 5.41 -4.64 5.58
CA PHE A 477 4.68 -4.37 6.80
C PHE A 477 4.60 -5.67 7.62
N GLY A 478 4.94 -5.59 8.89
CA GLY A 478 4.81 -6.68 9.84
C GLY A 478 3.48 -6.67 10.57
N ILE A 479 3.32 -7.60 11.50
CA ILE A 479 2.18 -7.65 12.42
C ILE A 479 2.10 -6.31 13.18
N GLY A 480 0.90 -5.72 13.24
CA GLY A 480 0.67 -4.39 13.79
C GLY A 480 0.93 -3.22 12.82
N GLY A 481 1.12 -3.48 11.52
CA GLY A 481 1.31 -2.43 10.51
C GLY A 481 2.68 -1.73 10.59
N THR A 482 3.59 -2.26 11.40
CA THR A 482 4.95 -1.71 11.58
C THR A 482 5.77 -1.92 10.30
N ARG A 483 6.56 -0.92 9.90
CA ARG A 483 7.38 -1.00 8.69
C ARG A 483 8.65 -1.82 8.94
N SER A 484 8.55 -3.14 8.78
CA SER A 484 9.61 -4.13 9.01
C SER A 484 10.83 -4.00 8.08
N GLY A 485 10.79 -3.15 7.04
CA GLY A 485 11.99 -2.82 6.26
C GLY A 485 11.71 -2.22 4.87
N GLN A 486 12.79 -1.99 4.14
CA GLN A 486 12.77 -1.64 2.71
C GLN A 486 13.50 -2.72 1.91
N ALA A 487 12.84 -3.23 0.86
CA ALA A 487 13.40 -4.25 0.00
C ALA A 487 14.65 -3.76 -0.77
N ARG A 488 15.62 -4.66 -0.94
CA ARG A 488 16.88 -4.42 -1.69
C ARG A 488 16.84 -4.98 -3.12
N GLY A 489 15.63 -5.19 -3.65
CA GLY A 489 15.35 -5.78 -4.96
C GLY A 489 14.59 -7.10 -4.87
N LYS A 490 14.39 -7.73 -6.03
CA LYS A 490 13.72 -9.03 -6.18
C LYS A 490 14.60 -9.98 -7.00
N VAL A 491 14.67 -11.23 -6.60
CA VAL A 491 15.36 -12.33 -7.30
C VAL A 491 14.36 -13.40 -7.73
N THR A 492 14.68 -14.13 -8.79
CA THR A 492 14.00 -15.37 -9.16
C THR A 492 14.88 -16.54 -8.75
N LEU A 493 14.30 -17.51 -8.06
CA LEU A 493 14.94 -18.69 -7.50
C LEU A 493 14.39 -19.94 -8.21
N GLN A 494 15.27 -20.90 -8.48
CA GLN A 494 14.87 -22.25 -8.85
C GLN A 494 15.17 -23.17 -7.67
N LEU A 495 14.12 -23.72 -7.07
CA LEU A 495 14.18 -24.52 -5.85
C LEU A 495 13.99 -25.99 -6.21
N THR A 496 14.95 -26.85 -5.87
CA THR A 496 14.87 -28.29 -6.15
C THR A 496 14.92 -29.10 -4.85
N SER A 497 13.94 -29.98 -4.66
CA SER A 497 13.96 -30.96 -3.58
C SER A 497 14.94 -32.09 -3.87
N LYS A 498 15.77 -32.44 -2.88
CA LYS A 498 16.63 -33.63 -2.94
C LYS A 498 15.87 -34.93 -2.65
N VAL A 499 14.62 -34.83 -2.18
CA VAL A 499 13.78 -35.97 -1.80
C VAL A 499 12.97 -36.47 -3.00
N THR A 500 12.24 -35.56 -3.65
CA THR A 500 11.34 -35.89 -4.77
C THR A 500 11.91 -35.56 -6.14
N GLY A 501 13.01 -34.78 -6.21
CA GLY A 501 13.50 -34.19 -7.47
C GLY A 501 12.65 -33.05 -8.01
N ALA A 502 11.49 -32.77 -7.39
CA ALA A 502 10.58 -31.71 -7.83
C ALA A 502 11.28 -30.36 -7.81
N THR A 503 11.05 -29.57 -8.86
CA THR A 503 11.67 -28.25 -9.05
C THR A 503 10.58 -27.19 -9.23
N VAL A 504 10.66 -26.13 -8.43
CA VAL A 504 9.67 -25.05 -8.34
C VAL A 504 10.38 -23.71 -8.49
N THR A 505 9.84 -22.83 -9.32
CA THR A 505 10.34 -21.47 -9.46
C THR A 505 9.66 -20.57 -8.45
N ALA A 506 10.43 -19.87 -7.62
CA ALA A 506 9.94 -18.90 -6.64
C ALA A 506 10.48 -17.50 -6.94
N VAL A 507 9.71 -16.48 -6.56
CA VAL A 507 10.12 -15.08 -6.59
C VAL A 507 10.37 -14.65 -5.15
N ALA A 508 11.56 -14.14 -4.83
CA ALA A 508 11.86 -13.70 -3.47
C ALA A 508 12.28 -12.22 -3.41
N VAL A 509 11.74 -11.50 -2.43
CA VAL A 509 12.12 -10.12 -2.11
C VAL A 509 13.35 -10.15 -1.19
N VAL A 510 14.39 -9.38 -1.54
CA VAL A 510 15.65 -9.36 -0.77
C VAL A 510 15.52 -8.43 0.44
N LEU A 511 15.68 -8.99 1.63
CA LEU A 511 15.70 -8.25 2.90
C LEU A 511 17.11 -8.21 3.53
N PRO A 512 17.48 -7.16 4.27
CA PRO A 512 18.78 -7.08 4.95
C PRO A 512 19.07 -8.29 5.85
N GLN A 513 18.04 -8.76 6.54
CA GLN A 513 18.04 -9.92 7.42
C GLN A 513 16.60 -10.49 7.44
N LEU A 514 16.46 -11.81 7.44
CA LEU A 514 15.22 -12.46 7.84
C LEU A 514 15.30 -12.66 9.36
N SER A 515 14.18 -12.48 10.07
CA SER A 515 14.10 -12.61 11.53
C SER A 515 14.70 -13.93 12.00
N LEU A 516 15.22 -13.94 13.22
CA LEU A 516 16.10 -14.96 13.80
C LEU A 516 15.44 -16.35 13.99
N TYR A 517 14.80 -16.97 13.00
CA TYR A 517 14.22 -18.32 13.11
C TYR A 517 15.29 -19.37 13.41
N HIS A 518 15.47 -19.68 14.70
CA HIS A 518 16.27 -20.79 15.17
C HIS A 518 15.34 -21.95 15.53
N GLY A 519 15.73 -23.18 15.21
CA GLY A 519 14.99 -24.36 15.65
C GLY A 519 14.93 -24.43 17.18
N THR A 520 13.85 -25.00 17.71
CA THR A 520 13.54 -25.05 19.15
C THR A 520 14.44 -25.96 20.00
N GLY A 521 15.55 -26.45 19.43
CA GLY A 521 16.57 -27.21 20.17
C GLY A 521 16.06 -28.52 20.77
N LEU A 522 15.09 -29.17 20.12
CA LEU A 522 14.43 -30.38 20.63
C LEU A 522 15.44 -31.51 20.89
N ARG A 523 15.62 -31.83 22.17
CA ARG A 523 16.53 -32.87 22.67
C ARG A 523 15.98 -34.28 22.56
N GLN A 524 14.66 -34.43 22.56
CA GLN A 524 13.98 -35.72 22.57
C GLN A 524 12.77 -35.63 21.63
N ILE A 525 12.85 -36.37 20.53
CA ILE A 525 11.71 -36.63 19.65
C ILE A 525 11.07 -37.89 20.19
N ASP A 526 9.94 -37.77 20.87
CA ASP A 526 9.10 -38.93 21.13
C ASP A 526 8.71 -39.54 19.77
N ALA A 527 8.77 -40.86 19.67
CA ALA A 527 8.62 -41.56 18.40
C ALA A 527 7.17 -41.50 17.88
N TRP A 528 6.80 -40.37 17.26
CA TRP A 528 5.49 -40.10 16.68
C TRP A 528 5.13 -41.15 15.62
N PRO A 529 4.24 -42.14 15.92
CA PRO A 529 4.08 -43.32 15.07
C PRO A 529 3.53 -42.99 13.67
N HIS A 530 2.70 -41.95 13.58
CA HIS A 530 2.13 -41.46 12.32
C HIS A 530 3.18 -40.80 11.41
N LEU A 531 4.33 -40.39 11.95
CA LEU A 531 5.43 -39.76 11.20
C LEU A 531 6.52 -40.75 10.77
N LEU A 532 6.43 -42.01 11.20
CA LEU A 532 7.30 -43.07 10.75
C LEU A 532 7.17 -43.29 9.24
N ASN A 533 8.30 -43.63 8.61
CA ASN A 533 8.43 -43.89 7.17
C ASN A 533 8.01 -42.73 6.25
N LEU A 534 7.97 -41.48 6.76
CA LEU A 534 7.83 -40.30 5.94
C LEU A 534 9.17 -39.84 5.37
N GLN A 535 9.19 -39.52 4.08
CA GLN A 535 10.31 -38.83 3.44
C GLN A 535 10.22 -37.33 3.72
N LEU A 536 10.93 -36.87 4.76
CA LEU A 536 10.89 -35.48 5.22
C LEU A 536 11.74 -34.55 4.36
N VAL A 537 11.23 -33.35 4.05
CA VAL A 537 11.97 -32.32 3.30
C VAL A 537 13.04 -31.64 4.16
N ASP A 538 12.80 -31.53 5.48
CA ASP A 538 13.83 -31.20 6.46
C ASP A 538 13.97 -32.35 7.47
N PRO A 539 14.85 -33.34 7.21
CA PRO A 539 15.16 -34.40 8.19
C PRO A 539 15.83 -33.89 9.48
N GLN A 540 16.27 -32.63 9.49
CA GLN A 540 16.93 -31.96 10.60
C GLN A 540 16.06 -30.79 11.09
N PHE A 541 14.73 -30.98 11.13
CA PHE A 541 13.76 -29.97 11.55
C PHE A 541 14.03 -29.40 12.95
N SER A 542 14.63 -30.18 13.85
CA SER A 542 15.05 -29.79 15.20
C SER A 542 16.35 -28.97 15.25
N ALA A 543 17.10 -28.87 14.15
CA ALA A 543 18.38 -28.17 14.12
C ALA A 543 18.22 -26.64 14.23
N THR A 544 19.24 -26.00 14.78
CA THR A 544 19.26 -24.56 15.10
C THR A 544 19.86 -23.70 13.99
N ASP A 545 20.20 -24.27 12.84
CA ASP A 545 20.74 -23.52 11.70
C ASP A 545 19.68 -22.60 11.07
N PRO A 546 20.09 -21.40 10.63
CA PRO A 546 19.16 -20.32 10.32
C PRO A 546 18.35 -20.58 9.05
N VAL A 547 17.10 -20.13 9.07
CA VAL A 547 16.28 -20.00 7.87
C VAL A 547 16.79 -18.81 7.04
N GLU A 548 17.31 -19.09 5.84
CA GLU A 548 17.80 -18.05 4.91
C GLU A 548 16.76 -17.67 3.83
N LEU A 549 15.65 -18.41 3.74
CA LEU A 549 14.57 -18.28 2.76
C LEU A 549 13.21 -18.50 3.42
N LEU A 550 12.23 -17.64 3.14
CA LEU A 550 10.83 -17.82 3.53
C LEU A 550 9.99 -17.95 2.25
N LEU A 551 9.15 -18.97 2.18
CA LEU A 551 8.25 -19.23 1.04
C LEU A 551 6.83 -18.84 1.41
N GLY A 552 6.32 -17.78 0.77
CA GLY A 552 5.01 -17.21 1.06
C GLY A 552 3.84 -18.01 0.50
N ALA A 553 2.62 -17.51 0.71
CA ALA A 553 1.37 -18.06 0.22
C ALA A 553 1.40 -18.36 -1.30
N GLU A 554 2.07 -17.50 -2.10
CA GLU A 554 2.23 -17.69 -3.55
C GLU A 554 2.88 -19.06 -3.88
N VAL A 555 3.93 -19.45 -3.17
CA VAL A 555 4.62 -20.74 -3.38
C VAL A 555 3.89 -21.86 -2.66
N CYS A 556 3.39 -21.61 -1.45
CA CYS A 556 2.60 -22.57 -0.68
C CYS A 556 1.42 -23.13 -1.51
N SER A 557 0.70 -22.26 -2.22
CA SER A 557 -0.44 -22.65 -3.07
C SER A 557 -0.10 -23.64 -4.20
N VAL A 558 1.17 -23.70 -4.63
CA VAL A 558 1.66 -24.58 -5.70
C VAL A 558 2.29 -25.86 -5.14
N ILE A 559 2.92 -25.80 -3.96
CA ILE A 559 3.66 -26.94 -3.41
C ILE A 559 2.83 -27.85 -2.51
N LEU A 560 1.70 -27.40 -1.96
CA LEU A 560 0.86 -28.22 -1.08
C LEU A 560 0.11 -29.30 -1.88
N GLU A 561 0.24 -30.56 -1.45
CA GLU A 561 -0.41 -31.72 -2.08
C GLU A 561 -1.48 -32.32 -1.15
N GLU A 562 -2.35 -33.16 -1.72
CA GLU A 562 -3.27 -33.97 -0.91
C GLU A 562 -2.51 -34.97 -0.04
N GLY A 563 -2.63 -34.83 1.27
CA GLY A 563 -2.02 -35.73 2.24
C GLY A 563 -1.69 -35.03 3.55
N LEU A 564 -2.43 -35.37 4.61
CA LEU A 564 -2.29 -34.76 5.93
C LEU A 564 -2.33 -35.85 6.99
N ARG A 565 -1.25 -36.03 7.74
CA ARG A 565 -1.18 -36.97 8.87
C ARG A 565 -1.28 -36.20 10.19
N LYS A 566 -2.23 -36.61 11.02
CA LYS A 566 -2.49 -36.10 12.36
C LYS A 566 -2.58 -37.27 13.33
N SER A 567 -2.28 -37.03 14.60
CA SER A 567 -2.63 -37.90 15.72
C SER A 567 -3.30 -37.04 16.78
N ASP A 568 -2.90 -37.14 18.05
CA ASP A 568 -3.45 -36.33 19.14
C ASP A 568 -3.23 -34.82 18.92
N PRO A 569 -4.08 -33.94 19.48
CA PRO A 569 -3.98 -32.49 19.29
C PRO A 569 -2.65 -31.84 19.72
N GLU A 570 -1.88 -32.52 20.59
CA GLU A 570 -0.60 -32.04 21.11
C GLU A 570 0.61 -32.55 20.32
N ALA A 571 0.39 -33.51 19.42
CA ALA A 571 1.42 -34.07 18.56
C ALA A 571 1.51 -33.32 17.22
N PRO A 572 2.66 -33.33 16.55
CA PRO A 572 2.85 -32.53 15.36
C PRO A 572 2.14 -33.17 14.16
N ILE A 573 1.69 -32.31 13.23
CA ILE A 573 1.10 -32.73 11.97
C ILE A 573 2.20 -32.91 10.93
N ALA A 574 1.97 -33.78 9.94
CA ALA A 574 2.75 -33.78 8.72
C ALA A 574 1.88 -33.54 7.50
N GLN A 575 2.30 -32.59 6.68
CA GLN A 575 1.64 -32.18 5.46
C GLN A 575 2.48 -32.62 4.26
N ARG A 576 1.83 -33.18 3.25
CA ARG A 576 2.47 -33.56 1.99
C ARG A 576 2.68 -32.33 1.13
N THR A 577 3.84 -32.25 0.48
CA THR A 577 4.17 -31.24 -0.51
C THR A 577 4.86 -31.87 -1.71
N ALA A 578 4.90 -31.15 -2.83
CA ALA A 578 5.69 -31.51 -4.02
C ALA A 578 7.18 -31.76 -3.69
N PHE A 579 7.70 -31.15 -2.63
CA PHE A 579 9.07 -31.37 -2.17
C PHE A 579 9.25 -32.61 -1.29
N GLY A 580 8.17 -33.23 -0.79
CA GLY A 580 8.15 -34.28 0.25
C GLY A 580 7.30 -33.87 1.46
N TRP A 581 7.47 -34.54 2.61
CA TRP A 581 6.68 -34.25 3.80
C TRP A 581 7.31 -33.17 4.70
N ILE A 582 6.52 -32.19 5.11
CA ILE A 582 6.90 -31.16 6.10
C ILE A 582 6.18 -31.44 7.43
N ILE A 583 6.80 -31.11 8.56
CA ILE A 583 6.24 -31.28 9.91
C ILE A 583 6.03 -29.91 10.55
N SER A 584 4.92 -29.73 11.27
CA SER A 584 4.65 -28.52 12.08
C SER A 584 3.68 -28.80 13.24
N GLY A 585 3.52 -27.83 14.14
CA GLY A 585 2.57 -27.92 15.27
C GLY A 585 3.23 -28.28 16.60
N GLY A 586 2.42 -28.70 17.58
CA GLY A 586 2.88 -28.99 18.93
C GLY A 586 3.86 -30.16 18.99
N ALA A 587 4.82 -30.07 19.90
CA ALA A 587 5.70 -31.16 20.30
C ALA A 587 5.75 -31.20 21.83
N THR A 588 5.27 -32.31 22.41
CA THR A 588 5.26 -32.61 23.85
C THR A 588 6.66 -32.96 24.39
N ALA A 589 7.64 -32.09 24.13
CA ALA A 589 9.05 -32.34 24.44
C ALA A 589 9.63 -31.25 25.35
N ALA A 590 10.22 -31.65 26.47
CA ALA A 590 10.77 -30.74 27.46
C ALA A 590 11.97 -29.94 26.93
N SER A 591 11.89 -28.61 27.01
CA SER A 591 12.94 -27.68 26.57
C SER A 591 14.05 -27.51 27.62
N LEU A 592 15.28 -27.90 27.26
CA LEU A 592 16.49 -27.75 28.08
C LEU A 592 17.09 -26.34 27.96
N HIS A 593 16.57 -25.41 28.78
CA HIS A 593 17.18 -24.12 29.15
C HIS A 593 17.44 -23.08 28.03
N GLY A 594 16.99 -21.84 28.29
CA GLY A 594 17.31 -20.66 27.48
C GLY A 594 16.21 -20.28 26.48
N ALA A 595 15.22 -19.51 26.97
CA ALA A 595 14.20 -18.78 26.21
C ALA A 595 13.72 -19.42 24.88
N SER A 596 12.61 -20.16 24.95
CA SER A 596 11.81 -20.52 23.76
C SER A 596 11.37 -19.24 23.05
N SER A 597 12.11 -18.85 22.02
CA SER A 597 11.85 -17.60 21.31
C SER A 597 10.77 -17.81 20.27
N CYS A 598 9.53 -17.46 20.61
CA CYS A 598 8.50 -17.18 19.61
C CYS A 598 9.00 -15.98 18.78
N HIS A 599 9.56 -16.26 17.61
CA HIS A 599 10.39 -15.32 16.85
C HIS A 599 9.60 -14.19 16.21
N ALA A 600 9.54 -13.10 16.95
CA ALA A 600 8.82 -11.90 16.62
C ALA A 600 9.42 -10.77 17.51
N ALA A 601 9.78 -9.57 17.00
CA ALA A 601 10.64 -8.59 17.71
C ALA A 601 10.05 -7.17 17.84
N ILE A 602 9.85 -6.63 19.06
CA ILE A 602 9.27 -5.28 19.25
C ILE A 602 10.27 -4.16 18.91
N ASP A 603 9.76 -3.06 18.39
CA ASP A 603 10.48 -1.82 18.10
C ASP A 603 11.27 -1.28 19.31
N HIS A 604 12.60 -1.24 19.18
CA HIS A 604 13.51 -0.69 20.18
C HIS A 604 13.47 0.85 20.27
N ASP A 605 12.98 1.58 19.25
CA ASP A 605 12.94 3.05 19.29
C ASP A 605 11.92 3.56 20.32
N LEU A 606 10.77 2.89 20.50
CA LEU A 606 9.79 3.30 21.53
C LEU A 606 10.35 3.14 22.94
N THR A 607 10.96 1.99 23.27
CA THR A 607 11.59 1.76 24.58
C THR A 607 12.74 2.75 24.80
N SER A 608 13.53 3.04 23.76
CA SER A 608 14.61 4.04 23.81
C SER A 608 14.08 5.47 23.98
N LEU A 609 12.93 5.80 23.42
CA LEU A 609 12.26 7.10 23.58
C LEU A 609 11.69 7.26 24.98
N VAL A 610 11.02 6.24 25.53
CA VAL A 610 10.49 6.25 26.91
C VAL A 610 11.65 6.30 27.92
N GLN A 611 12.72 5.54 27.70
CA GLN A 611 13.92 5.61 28.54
C GLN A 611 14.55 7.01 28.49
N ARG A 612 14.75 7.59 27.30
CA ARG A 612 15.28 8.97 27.19
C ARG A 612 14.35 10.01 27.78
N PHE A 613 13.04 9.82 27.72
CA PHE A 613 12.06 10.70 28.34
C PHE A 613 12.20 10.66 29.88
N TRP A 614 12.29 9.47 30.49
CA TRP A 614 12.57 9.34 31.92
C TRP A 614 13.97 9.80 32.33
N GLU A 615 14.99 9.63 31.49
CA GLU A 615 16.33 10.21 31.69
C GLU A 615 16.35 11.74 31.58
N GLN A 616 15.38 12.34 30.88
CA GLN A 616 15.19 13.80 30.79
C GLN A 616 14.32 14.38 31.92
N GLU A 617 13.34 13.63 32.42
CA GLU A 617 12.53 14.02 33.59
C GLU A 617 13.22 13.70 34.93
N ALA A 618 14.29 12.91 34.94
CA ALA A 618 15.07 12.64 36.14
C ALA A 618 15.67 13.93 36.71
N GLU A 619 15.13 14.41 37.84
CA GLU A 619 15.59 15.61 38.52
C GLU A 619 17.10 15.58 38.76
N THR A 620 17.80 16.67 38.40
CA THR A 620 19.24 16.77 38.68
C THR A 620 19.44 16.79 40.19
N LYS A 621 19.98 15.68 40.73
CA LYS A 621 20.38 15.58 42.13
C LYS A 621 21.20 16.83 42.49
N PRO A 622 20.79 17.62 43.50
CA PRO A 622 21.52 18.82 43.85
C PRO A 622 22.96 18.46 44.19
N VAL A 623 23.91 19.16 43.57
CA VAL A 623 25.32 19.04 43.91
C VAL A 623 25.43 19.39 45.39
N ALA A 624 25.92 18.45 46.19
CA ALA A 624 26.14 18.69 47.61
C ALA A 624 27.05 19.94 47.76
N ALA A 625 26.61 20.90 48.56
CA ALA A 625 27.41 22.08 48.84
C ALA A 625 28.75 21.63 49.45
N LEU A 626 29.86 22.09 48.85
CA LEU A 626 31.21 21.82 49.37
C LEU A 626 31.26 22.19 50.85
N THR A 627 31.84 21.31 51.64
CA THR A 627 32.01 21.57 53.07
C THR A 627 33.07 22.66 53.26
N PRO A 628 33.05 23.43 54.37
CA PRO A 628 34.04 24.49 54.59
C PRO A 628 35.51 24.02 54.59
N ALA A 629 35.77 22.71 54.72
CA ALA A 629 37.09 22.11 54.64
C ALA A 629 37.60 21.88 53.19
N GLU A 630 36.76 22.14 52.18
CA GLU A 630 37.07 21.95 50.75
C GLU A 630 37.19 23.29 49.98
N GLN A 631 37.30 24.42 50.71
CA GLN A 631 37.40 25.78 50.14
C GLN A 631 38.71 26.51 50.46
N ASP A 632 39.66 25.88 51.15
CA ASP A 632 41.02 26.38 51.42
C ASP A 632 42.07 25.74 50.48
#